data_AF-A0A412VX39-F1
#
_entry.id   AF-A0A412VX39-F1
#
_cell.length_a   1.000
_cell.length_b   1.000
_cell.length_c   1.000
_cell.angle_alpha   90.00
_cell.angle_beta   90.00
_cell.angle_gamma   90.00
#
_symmetry.space_group_name_H-M   'P 1'
#
loop_
_entity.id
_entity.type
_entity.pdbx_description
1 polymer ?
#
loop_
_entity_poly.entity_id
_entity_poly.type
_entity_poly.pdbx_seq_one_letter_code
_entity_poly.pdbx_strand_id
1 'polypeptide(L)'
;MKNILSILFVAVVLFSCSENKSVKKQTTFCNPMNLDYGWGNFQTREKKARSAADPVIVLFKNKYYLFTTMDIGGYRVSDDLITWKNIYFNPEVKTSALDVDHYVAPAVAADENYVYFVNFTRDRTKKSVDVIRSSDPENGKWEKCGEVRRMADPCLFIDNGRFFFYYGLGGTQSTTFFEVDPATFKEIEGSKKVLREYVTDINQCKSGYHFGRRELYDEIDASAWLGKFSKVPCPEGAWIVKNKNKYYLQYATPGTICNWYCDVVLESDSVNGGFVEQPYNPVSLKVGGFIGGAGHSCVFKDKYENWWQVTSMWVGNHDEFERRIGLFPVSFDDKGRMRTHTVLGDYPMSLPQKKFNPQDISAFGWMLQSYHKKSTASSSLPGFEPEKAVDENVRTWWSATSGKAGEYFVMDLGKKIRMNSVQINFAEQDINPDASKETDYHAYKLYVSDNGRDWKLIVDKSKNMVAIPHEYVEFPKPIETSFVKIENVHTPKEGKFALLDLRVFGFGYSDKPEIVKELSVKRNKDDERYASLSWNKVSDADGYLVRFGYQPDFLNQCIQVKDKETTDLQLHILTKGVQYHYRVDSYNDSGITEGIVISE
;
A
#
# COMPACT_ATOMS: atom_id res chain seq x y z
N MET A 1 16.36 -59.11 -65.31
CA MET A 1 16.93 -57.75 -65.20
C MET A 1 15.79 -56.74 -65.14
N LYS A 2 15.83 -55.83 -64.14
CA LYS A 2 15.15 -54.52 -64.06
C LYS A 2 13.60 -54.57 -63.93
N ASN A 3 13.00 -54.18 -62.79
CA ASN A 3 12.85 -52.84 -62.14
C ASN A 3 11.57 -52.10 -62.58
N ILE A 4 11.02 -51.30 -61.65
CA ILE A 4 10.03 -50.18 -61.78
C ILE A 4 8.56 -50.63 -61.54
N LEU A 5 7.73 -50.05 -60.65
CA LEU A 5 7.82 -48.96 -59.66
C LEU A 5 6.56 -49.13 -58.76
N SER A 6 6.66 -48.86 -57.45
CA SER A 6 5.47 -48.60 -56.61
C SER A 6 5.72 -47.31 -55.85
N ILE A 7 4.85 -46.32 -56.06
CA ILE A 7 4.87 -45.02 -55.39
C ILE A 7 4.00 -45.16 -54.14
N LEU A 8 4.60 -45.00 -52.96
CA LEU A 8 3.89 -44.86 -51.68
C LEU A 8 4.07 -43.42 -51.19
N PHE A 9 2.97 -42.68 -51.09
CA PHE A 9 2.92 -41.35 -50.51
C PHE A 9 2.89 -41.49 -48.98
N VAL A 10 3.95 -41.08 -48.28
CA VAL A 10 3.96 -40.94 -46.82
C VAL A 10 3.96 -39.45 -46.49
N ALA A 11 2.82 -38.97 -46.01
CA ALA A 11 2.70 -37.65 -45.40
C ALA A 11 3.19 -37.73 -43.95
N VAL A 12 4.32 -37.09 -43.66
CA VAL A 12 4.83 -36.91 -42.30
C VAL A 12 4.18 -35.65 -41.72
N VAL A 13 3.22 -35.82 -40.81
CA VAL A 13 2.69 -34.72 -39.98
C VAL A 13 3.58 -34.62 -38.74
N LEU A 14 4.47 -33.62 -38.73
CA LEU A 14 5.21 -33.23 -37.54
C LEU A 14 4.27 -32.51 -36.58
N PHE A 15 3.74 -33.23 -35.58
CA PHE A 15 3.14 -32.61 -34.41
C PHE A 15 4.26 -31.97 -33.57
N SER A 16 4.43 -30.65 -33.69
CA SER A 16 5.12 -29.88 -32.67
C SER A 16 4.31 -29.94 -31.38
N CYS A 17 4.75 -30.75 -30.42
CA CYS A 17 4.37 -30.59 -29.02
C CYS A 17 4.86 -29.21 -28.55
N SER A 18 3.98 -28.21 -28.61
CA SER A 18 4.16 -27.02 -27.79
C SER A 18 4.01 -27.45 -26.33
N GLU A 19 5.13 -27.60 -25.64
CA GLU A 19 5.12 -27.61 -24.17
C GLU A 19 4.43 -26.32 -23.72
N ASN A 20 3.19 -26.44 -23.26
CA ASN A 20 2.55 -25.42 -22.45
C ASN A 20 3.38 -25.30 -21.17
N LYS A 21 4.43 -24.48 -21.19
CA LYS A 21 5.12 -24.04 -19.99
C LYS A 21 4.07 -23.36 -19.13
N SER A 22 3.60 -24.10 -18.12
CA SER A 22 2.86 -23.53 -17.00
C SER A 22 3.69 -22.35 -16.49
N VAL A 23 3.22 -21.13 -16.78
CA VAL A 23 3.80 -19.93 -16.20
C VAL A 23 3.61 -20.09 -14.70
N LYS A 24 4.70 -20.28 -13.98
CA LYS A 24 4.66 -20.36 -12.51
C LYS A 24 3.96 -19.11 -12.01
N LYS A 25 2.86 -19.31 -11.29
CA LYS A 25 2.08 -18.22 -10.73
C LYS A 25 2.92 -17.47 -9.70
N GLN A 26 2.91 -16.14 -9.78
CA GLN A 26 3.56 -15.26 -8.82
C GLN A 26 3.06 -15.58 -7.40
N THR A 27 3.99 -15.67 -6.45
CA THR A 27 3.77 -16.03 -5.05
C THR A 27 4.07 -14.90 -4.09
N THR A 28 4.75 -13.85 -4.57
CA THR A 28 5.07 -12.64 -3.81
C THR A 28 4.52 -11.39 -4.48
N PHE A 29 4.45 -10.28 -3.76
CA PHE A 29 4.11 -8.96 -4.29
C PHE A 29 4.89 -7.89 -3.53
N CYS A 30 4.86 -6.65 -4.01
CA CYS A 30 5.52 -5.53 -3.35
C CYS A 30 4.55 -4.34 -3.29
N ASN A 31 4.60 -3.56 -2.22
CA ASN A 31 3.89 -2.28 -2.15
C ASN A 31 4.76 -1.14 -2.73
N PRO A 32 4.14 -0.09 -3.31
CA PRO A 32 2.70 0.00 -3.60
C PRO A 32 2.27 -1.03 -4.65
N MET A 33 1.01 -1.44 -4.61
CA MET A 33 0.46 -2.42 -5.55
C MET A 33 0.54 -1.91 -7.00
N ASN A 34 0.81 -2.80 -7.94
CA ASN A 34 0.79 -2.47 -9.38
C ASN A 34 -0.65 -2.43 -9.92
N LEU A 35 -1.26 -1.25 -9.91
CA LEU A 35 -2.60 -1.01 -10.44
C LEU A 35 -2.54 -0.02 -11.62
N ASP A 36 -3.50 -0.07 -12.54
CA ASP A 36 -3.73 1.04 -13.48
C ASP A 36 -4.44 2.17 -12.74
N TYR A 37 -3.66 2.95 -11.98
CA TYR A 37 -4.15 4.11 -11.22
C TYR A 37 -4.71 5.18 -12.16
N GLY A 38 -5.93 5.65 -11.91
CA GLY A 38 -6.57 6.70 -12.67
C GLY A 38 -5.90 8.07 -12.52
N TRP A 39 -6.12 8.95 -13.49
CA TRP A 39 -5.60 10.33 -13.48
C TRP A 39 -6.54 11.22 -12.67
N GLY A 40 -6.37 11.21 -11.34
CA GLY A 40 -7.26 11.88 -10.41
C GLY A 40 -7.36 13.40 -10.65
N ASN A 41 -8.55 13.95 -10.38
CA ASN A 41 -8.81 15.39 -10.38
C ASN A 41 -8.76 15.91 -8.92
N PHE A 42 -7.61 16.44 -8.51
CA PHE A 42 -7.40 16.91 -7.13
C PHE A 42 -8.11 18.25 -6.84
N GLN A 43 -8.01 18.75 -5.60
CA GLN A 43 -8.81 19.87 -5.11
C GLN A 43 -8.66 21.16 -5.94
N THR A 44 -7.46 21.45 -6.43
CA THR A 44 -7.20 22.62 -7.29
C THR A 44 -7.67 22.40 -8.73
N ARG A 45 -7.93 21.16 -9.15
CA ARG A 45 -8.27 20.71 -10.52
C ARG A 45 -7.25 21.08 -11.61
N GLU A 46 -6.18 21.80 -11.25
CA GLU A 46 -5.11 22.24 -12.14
C GLU A 46 -4.07 21.16 -12.39
N LYS A 47 -3.93 20.21 -11.45
CA LYS A 47 -2.97 19.11 -11.54
C LYS A 47 -3.68 17.77 -11.63
N LYS A 48 -3.21 16.94 -12.55
CA LYS A 48 -3.60 15.53 -12.72
C LYS A 48 -2.37 14.67 -12.51
N ALA A 49 -2.51 13.65 -11.68
CA ALA A 49 -1.49 12.63 -11.45
C ALA A 49 -2.19 11.30 -11.25
N ARG A 50 -1.45 10.19 -11.40
CA ARG A 50 -2.02 8.89 -11.06
C ARG A 50 -2.31 8.86 -9.57
N SER A 51 -3.48 8.35 -9.19
CA SER A 51 -3.83 8.20 -7.78
C SER A 51 -4.90 7.17 -7.57
N ALA A 52 -4.86 6.54 -6.41
CA ALA A 52 -5.96 5.80 -5.83
C ALA A 52 -5.79 5.85 -4.32
N ALA A 53 -6.91 5.95 -3.60
CA ALA A 53 -6.89 6.03 -2.15
C ALA A 53 -8.16 5.44 -1.54
N ASP A 54 -8.21 5.47 -0.22
CA ASP A 54 -9.37 5.10 0.60
C ASP A 54 -9.96 3.75 0.16
N PRO A 55 -9.12 2.69 0.07
CA PRO A 55 -9.49 1.45 -0.59
C PRO A 55 -10.48 0.63 0.23
N VAL A 56 -11.43 -0.01 -0.46
CA VAL A 56 -12.26 -1.07 0.11
C VAL A 56 -12.17 -2.32 -0.74
N ILE A 57 -11.85 -3.46 -0.12
CA ILE A 57 -11.92 -4.78 -0.75
C ILE A 57 -13.03 -5.60 -0.10
N VAL A 58 -13.90 -6.17 -0.92
CA VAL A 58 -14.88 -7.19 -0.49
C VAL A 58 -14.65 -8.50 -1.24
N LEU A 59 -14.91 -9.62 -0.57
CA LEU A 59 -14.97 -10.94 -1.17
C LEU A 59 -16.43 -11.27 -1.51
N PHE A 60 -16.71 -11.52 -2.79
CA PHE A 60 -18.04 -11.90 -3.25
C PHE A 60 -17.92 -12.99 -4.31
N LYS A 61 -18.67 -14.10 -4.13
CA LYS A 61 -18.64 -15.27 -5.04
C LYS A 61 -17.21 -15.71 -5.41
N ASN A 62 -16.34 -15.84 -4.41
CA ASN A 62 -14.92 -16.23 -4.52
C ASN A 62 -14.00 -15.27 -5.32
N LYS A 63 -14.44 -14.03 -5.59
CA LYS A 63 -13.65 -12.99 -6.24
C LYS A 63 -13.52 -11.76 -5.35
N TYR A 64 -12.41 -11.05 -5.50
CA TYR A 64 -12.11 -9.81 -4.76
C TYR A 64 -12.52 -8.61 -5.60
N TYR A 65 -13.18 -7.63 -4.98
CA TYR A 65 -13.58 -6.38 -5.63
C TYR A 65 -12.97 -5.19 -4.90
N LEU A 66 -12.10 -4.42 -5.57
CA LEU A 66 -11.39 -3.26 -5.03
C LEU A 66 -11.98 -1.95 -5.55
N PHE A 67 -12.43 -1.09 -4.63
CA PHE A 67 -12.97 0.24 -4.88
C PHE A 67 -12.05 1.29 -4.26
N THR A 68 -11.84 2.41 -4.95
CA THR A 68 -10.82 3.41 -4.61
C THR A 68 -11.20 4.84 -5.05
N THR A 69 -10.87 5.82 -4.20
CA THR A 69 -11.07 7.25 -4.42
C THR A 69 -10.28 7.80 -5.60
N MET A 70 -10.91 8.71 -6.38
CA MET A 70 -10.26 9.53 -7.42
C MET A 70 -9.44 8.73 -8.44
N ASP A 71 -9.92 7.53 -8.72
CA ASP A 71 -9.24 6.54 -9.54
C ASP A 71 -9.86 6.48 -10.96
N ILE A 72 -9.88 5.31 -11.60
CA ILE A 72 -10.34 5.09 -12.98
C ILE A 72 -11.84 5.33 -13.24
N GLY A 73 -12.66 5.74 -12.27
CA GLY A 73 -14.11 5.89 -12.46
C GLY A 73 -14.90 4.57 -12.49
N GLY A 74 -14.36 3.55 -11.82
CA GLY A 74 -14.90 2.19 -11.74
C GLY A 74 -14.29 1.47 -10.54
N TYR A 75 -14.14 0.15 -10.62
CA TYR A 75 -13.52 -0.69 -9.60
C TYR A 75 -12.73 -1.81 -10.27
N ARG A 76 -12.11 -2.68 -9.48
CA ARG A 76 -11.30 -3.79 -10.01
C ARG A 76 -11.76 -5.12 -9.47
N VAL A 77 -11.69 -6.15 -10.28
CA VAL A 77 -11.92 -7.54 -9.88
C VAL A 77 -10.63 -8.34 -9.94
N SER A 78 -10.42 -9.23 -8.98
CA SER A 78 -9.28 -10.16 -8.95
C SER A 78 -9.70 -11.53 -8.46
N ASP A 79 -9.03 -12.57 -8.97
CA ASP A 79 -9.13 -13.94 -8.46
C ASP A 79 -8.08 -14.24 -7.37
N ASP A 80 -7.02 -13.41 -7.25
CA ASP A 80 -5.83 -13.76 -6.48
C ASP A 80 -5.14 -12.61 -5.74
N LEU A 81 -5.73 -11.41 -5.71
CA LEU A 81 -5.19 -10.17 -5.14
C LEU A 81 -3.91 -9.63 -5.82
N ILE A 82 -3.40 -10.31 -6.84
CA ILE A 82 -2.20 -9.92 -7.60
C ILE A 82 -2.60 -9.31 -8.94
N THR A 83 -3.44 -10.04 -9.70
CA THR A 83 -3.87 -9.63 -11.03
C THR A 83 -5.24 -9.00 -10.95
N TRP A 84 -5.37 -7.76 -11.44
CA TRP A 84 -6.59 -6.97 -11.34
C TRP A 84 -7.12 -6.60 -12.73
N LYS A 85 -8.43 -6.71 -12.90
CA LYS A 85 -9.13 -6.28 -14.12
C LYS A 85 -10.01 -5.08 -13.78
N ASN A 86 -9.89 -4.00 -14.54
CA ASN A 86 -10.74 -2.83 -14.43
C ASN A 86 -12.17 -3.14 -14.90
N ILE A 87 -13.16 -2.72 -14.11
CA ILE A 87 -14.59 -2.83 -14.38
C ILE A 87 -15.24 -1.46 -14.17
N TYR A 88 -16.21 -1.12 -15.01
CA TYR A 88 -16.94 0.15 -14.93
C TYR A 88 -18.40 -0.10 -14.54
N PHE A 89 -19.02 0.91 -13.91
CA PHE A 89 -20.45 0.91 -13.65
C PHE A 89 -21.23 1.03 -14.96
N ASN A 90 -22.37 0.34 -15.07
CA ASN A 90 -23.29 0.49 -16.19
C ASN A 90 -23.92 1.90 -16.23
N PRO A 91 -24.30 2.40 -17.41
CA PRO A 91 -24.77 3.78 -17.59
C PRO A 91 -25.91 4.20 -16.66
N GLU A 92 -26.82 3.28 -16.33
CA GLU A 92 -28.03 3.56 -15.56
C GLU A 92 -27.76 4.01 -14.12
N VAL A 93 -26.63 3.61 -13.52
CA VAL A 93 -26.25 4.00 -12.15
C VAL A 93 -25.09 4.99 -12.10
N LYS A 94 -24.62 5.48 -13.25
CA LYS A 94 -23.40 6.30 -13.32
C LYS A 94 -23.48 7.53 -12.42
N THR A 95 -24.62 8.23 -12.39
CA THR A 95 -24.83 9.41 -11.54
C THR A 95 -25.05 9.09 -10.06
N SER A 96 -25.42 7.85 -9.75
CA SER A 96 -25.50 7.33 -8.39
C SER A 96 -24.10 6.98 -7.86
N ALA A 97 -23.26 6.39 -8.71
CA ALA A 97 -21.93 5.91 -8.35
C ALA A 97 -20.86 7.01 -8.38
N LEU A 98 -20.90 7.92 -9.36
CA LEU A 98 -19.82 8.86 -9.66
C LEU A 98 -20.26 10.32 -9.46
N ASP A 99 -19.39 11.11 -8.84
CA ASP A 99 -19.39 12.56 -8.94
C ASP A 99 -18.48 12.96 -10.13
N VAL A 100 -19.10 13.35 -11.25
CA VAL A 100 -18.45 13.59 -12.55
C VAL A 100 -17.91 12.30 -13.20
N ASP A 101 -16.72 11.86 -12.78
CA ASP A 101 -15.99 10.73 -13.36
C ASP A 101 -15.34 9.83 -12.31
N HIS A 102 -15.46 10.15 -11.03
CA HIS A 102 -14.87 9.40 -9.91
C HIS A 102 -15.78 9.41 -8.69
N TYR A 103 -15.37 8.69 -7.65
CA TYR A 103 -16.00 8.72 -6.33
C TYR A 103 -14.93 8.93 -5.25
N VAL A 104 -15.38 9.15 -4.02
CA VAL A 104 -14.51 9.36 -2.85
C VAL A 104 -14.99 8.47 -1.71
N ALA A 105 -14.06 7.90 -0.95
CA ALA A 105 -14.21 7.11 0.28
C ALA A 105 -15.54 6.33 0.31
N PRO A 106 -15.72 5.35 -0.59
CA PRO A 106 -17.00 4.66 -0.73
C PRO A 106 -17.25 3.71 0.45
N ALA A 107 -18.51 3.52 0.82
CA ALA A 107 -18.90 2.37 1.63
C ALA A 107 -19.17 1.18 0.70
N VAL A 108 -18.52 0.06 0.94
CA VAL A 108 -18.77 -1.19 0.21
C VAL A 108 -18.87 -2.36 1.18
N ALA A 109 -19.89 -3.20 0.99
CA ALA A 109 -20.07 -4.43 1.74
C ALA A 109 -20.63 -5.51 0.80
N ALA A 110 -20.48 -6.77 1.17
CA ALA A 110 -21.05 -7.88 0.43
C ALA A 110 -21.77 -8.85 1.37
N ASP A 111 -22.90 -9.38 0.92
CA ASP A 111 -23.54 -10.56 1.49
C ASP A 111 -23.51 -11.72 0.47
N GLU A 112 -24.30 -12.77 0.70
CA GLU A 112 -24.40 -13.92 -0.19
C GLU A 112 -24.98 -13.61 -1.59
N ASN A 113 -25.76 -12.52 -1.72
CA ASN A 113 -26.56 -12.21 -2.90
C ASN A 113 -26.00 -11.02 -3.68
N TYR A 114 -25.49 -10.01 -2.99
CA TYR A 114 -25.11 -8.72 -3.58
C TYR A 114 -23.81 -8.15 -2.99
N VAL A 115 -23.13 -7.36 -3.83
CA VAL A 115 -22.23 -6.29 -3.39
C VAL A 115 -23.02 -4.99 -3.34
N TYR A 116 -22.91 -4.24 -2.26
CA TYR A 116 -23.53 -2.94 -2.02
C TYR A 116 -22.49 -1.83 -2.10
N PHE A 117 -22.86 -0.68 -2.65
CA PHE A 117 -21.99 0.47 -2.82
C PHE A 117 -22.72 1.78 -2.50
N VAL A 118 -22.05 2.67 -1.76
CA VAL A 118 -22.48 4.04 -1.49
C VAL A 118 -21.30 4.99 -1.69
N ASN A 119 -21.47 6.02 -2.52
CA ASN A 119 -20.47 7.06 -2.72
C ASN A 119 -20.58 8.15 -1.62
N PHE A 120 -19.44 8.59 -1.07
CA PHE A 120 -19.38 9.82 -0.29
C PHE A 120 -19.34 11.05 -1.22
N THR A 121 -20.49 11.72 -1.36
CA THR A 121 -20.56 12.98 -2.09
C THR A 121 -20.13 14.19 -1.25
N ARG A 122 -19.24 15.02 -1.81
CA ARG A 122 -18.81 16.29 -1.20
C ARG A 122 -19.83 17.42 -1.38
N ASP A 123 -20.85 17.23 -2.21
CA ASP A 123 -21.95 18.17 -2.36
C ASP A 123 -22.80 18.23 -1.07
N ARG A 124 -22.70 19.34 -0.36
CA ARG A 124 -23.40 19.57 0.92
C ARG A 124 -24.89 19.91 0.74
N THR A 125 -25.34 20.17 -0.48
CA THR A 125 -26.77 20.41 -0.78
C THR A 125 -27.57 19.12 -0.75
N LYS A 126 -26.94 17.99 -1.07
CA LYS A 126 -27.56 16.64 -1.01
C LYS A 126 -27.81 16.23 0.46
N LYS A 127 -29.05 15.81 0.73
CA LYS A 127 -29.47 15.27 2.04
C LYS A 127 -29.41 13.74 2.10
N SER A 128 -29.70 13.07 0.98
CA SER A 128 -29.54 11.64 0.77
C SER A 128 -28.58 11.35 -0.38
N VAL A 129 -28.10 10.11 -0.42
CA VAL A 129 -27.30 9.52 -1.50
C VAL A 129 -27.91 8.17 -1.87
N ASP A 130 -27.77 7.80 -3.14
CA ASP A 130 -28.24 6.51 -3.64
C ASP A 130 -27.42 5.36 -3.06
N VAL A 131 -28.10 4.25 -2.80
CA VAL A 131 -27.47 2.95 -2.55
C VAL A 131 -27.69 2.09 -3.77
N ILE A 132 -26.60 1.60 -4.36
CA ILE A 132 -26.64 0.68 -5.50
C ILE A 132 -26.11 -0.68 -5.07
N ARG A 133 -26.55 -1.72 -5.77
CA ARG A 133 -26.10 -3.09 -5.53
C ARG A 133 -25.87 -3.85 -6.83
N SER A 134 -25.13 -4.94 -6.75
CA SER A 134 -24.86 -5.82 -7.87
C SER A 134 -24.79 -7.29 -7.46
N SER A 135 -25.53 -8.14 -8.16
CA SER A 135 -25.40 -9.60 -8.09
C SER A 135 -24.41 -10.15 -9.13
N ASP A 136 -23.97 -9.28 -10.06
CA ASP A 136 -23.05 -9.56 -11.17
C ASP A 136 -21.99 -8.42 -11.33
N PRO A 137 -21.19 -8.13 -10.29
CA PRO A 137 -20.22 -7.04 -10.33
C PRO A 137 -19.02 -7.38 -11.21
N GLU A 138 -18.77 -8.64 -11.55
CA GLU A 138 -17.71 -8.98 -12.52
C GLU A 138 -18.02 -8.43 -13.92
N ASN A 139 -19.30 -8.22 -14.24
CA ASN A 139 -19.75 -7.70 -15.52
C ASN A 139 -20.30 -6.27 -15.44
N GLY A 140 -20.08 -5.56 -14.33
CA GLY A 140 -20.45 -4.14 -14.24
C GLY A 140 -21.96 -3.88 -14.14
N LYS A 141 -22.78 -4.86 -13.80
CA LYS A 141 -24.25 -4.70 -13.76
C LYS A 141 -24.74 -4.31 -12.38
N TRP A 142 -25.14 -3.06 -12.22
CA TRP A 142 -25.62 -2.49 -10.97
C TRP A 142 -27.04 -1.94 -11.12
N GLU A 143 -27.76 -1.94 -10.01
CA GLU A 143 -29.09 -1.37 -9.89
C GLU A 143 -29.20 -0.54 -8.62
N LYS A 144 -30.02 0.52 -8.63
CA LYS A 144 -30.39 1.25 -7.42
C LYS A 144 -31.29 0.36 -6.55
N CYS A 145 -30.99 0.30 -5.26
CA CYS A 145 -31.76 -0.51 -4.30
C CYS A 145 -32.31 0.30 -3.11
N GLY A 146 -31.85 1.53 -2.92
CA GLY A 146 -32.35 2.39 -1.85
C GLY A 146 -31.69 3.76 -1.83
N GLU A 147 -31.94 4.50 -0.76
CA GLU A 147 -31.28 5.76 -0.45
C GLU A 147 -30.96 5.82 1.04
N VAL A 148 -29.83 6.42 1.37
CA VAL A 148 -29.40 6.65 2.76
C VAL A 148 -29.03 8.12 2.94
N ARG A 149 -29.06 8.62 4.17
CA ARG A 149 -28.57 9.97 4.48
C ARG A 149 -27.14 10.19 3.99
N ARG A 150 -26.81 11.41 3.59
CA ARG A 150 -25.42 11.79 3.29
C ARG A 150 -24.53 11.64 4.53
N MET A 151 -23.39 10.97 4.36
CA MET A 151 -22.36 10.72 5.38
C MET A 151 -20.98 11.08 4.82
N ALA A 152 -20.04 11.40 5.69
CA ALA A 152 -18.63 11.55 5.33
C ALA A 152 -17.87 10.29 5.74
N ASP A 153 -17.07 9.76 4.81
CA ASP A 153 -16.30 8.51 4.94
C ASP A 153 -17.12 7.35 5.56
N PRO A 154 -18.24 6.96 4.93
CA PRO A 154 -19.07 5.88 5.44
C PRO A 154 -18.40 4.50 5.26
N CYS A 155 -18.55 3.65 6.27
CA CYS A 155 -18.38 2.20 6.20
C CYS A 155 -19.75 1.54 6.37
N LEU A 156 -20.07 0.63 5.45
CA LEU A 156 -21.22 -0.26 5.55
C LEU A 156 -20.74 -1.59 6.11
N PHE A 157 -21.37 -2.05 7.18
CA PHE A 157 -21.06 -3.32 7.83
C PHE A 157 -22.31 -4.18 7.90
N ILE A 158 -22.18 -5.45 7.52
CA ILE A 158 -23.26 -6.44 7.55
C ILE A 158 -22.90 -7.52 8.57
N ASP A 159 -23.75 -7.74 9.56
CA ASP A 159 -23.58 -8.82 10.55
C ASP A 159 -24.95 -9.44 10.86
N ASN A 160 -25.07 -10.74 10.61
CA ASN A 160 -26.30 -11.53 10.81
C ASN A 160 -27.54 -10.90 10.14
N GLY A 161 -27.40 -10.48 8.87
CA GLY A 161 -28.49 -9.91 8.07
C GLY A 161 -28.89 -8.48 8.43
N ARG A 162 -28.22 -7.85 9.40
CA ARG A 162 -28.44 -6.45 9.81
C ARG A 162 -27.39 -5.55 9.19
N PHE A 163 -27.80 -4.33 8.82
CA PHE A 163 -27.00 -3.40 8.04
C PHE A 163 -26.71 -2.15 8.87
N PHE A 164 -25.44 -1.80 8.97
CA PHE A 164 -24.95 -0.75 9.85
C PHE A 164 -24.05 0.22 9.11
N PHE A 165 -24.21 1.52 9.39
CA PHE A 165 -23.28 2.53 8.91
C PHE A 165 -22.44 3.07 10.07
N TYR A 166 -21.14 3.16 9.84
CA TYR A 166 -20.16 3.86 10.67
C TYR A 166 -19.59 5.01 9.84
N TYR A 167 -19.52 6.22 10.37
CA TYR A 167 -19.07 7.37 9.60
C TYR A 167 -18.55 8.48 10.50
N GLY A 168 -17.76 9.39 9.94
CA GLY A 168 -17.23 10.54 10.65
C GLY A 168 -15.95 11.06 10.00
N LEU A 169 -15.77 12.37 10.03
CA LEU A 169 -14.63 13.05 9.42
C LEU A 169 -14.13 14.14 10.38
N GLY A 170 -12.85 14.04 10.74
CA GLY A 170 -12.22 14.72 11.86
C GLY A 170 -12.39 16.25 11.89
N GLY A 171 -12.20 16.81 13.08
CA GLY A 171 -12.35 18.25 13.38
C GLY A 171 -13.76 18.81 13.25
N THR A 172 -14.72 18.07 12.68
CA THR A 172 -16.08 18.56 12.39
C THR A 172 -17.20 17.56 12.67
N GLN A 173 -16.90 16.25 12.82
CA GLN A 173 -17.91 15.23 13.11
C GLN A 173 -17.33 14.05 13.92
N SER A 174 -18.04 13.67 15.00
CA SER A 174 -17.76 12.47 15.81
C SER A 174 -17.92 11.20 14.98
N THR A 175 -17.15 10.15 15.30
CA THR A 175 -17.40 8.82 14.74
C THR A 175 -18.75 8.34 15.26
N THR A 176 -19.70 8.14 14.34
CA THR A 176 -21.11 7.92 14.61
C THR A 176 -21.58 6.66 13.92
N PHE A 177 -22.58 6.01 14.49
CA PHE A 177 -23.20 4.79 14.02
C PHE A 177 -24.71 4.96 13.88
N PHE A 178 -25.33 4.25 12.93
CA PHE A 178 -26.76 3.92 12.94
C PHE A 178 -27.04 2.62 12.18
N GLU A 179 -28.23 2.05 12.39
CA GLU A 179 -28.71 0.86 11.69
C GLU A 179 -29.73 1.26 10.61
N VAL A 180 -29.79 0.50 9.52
CA VAL A 180 -30.79 0.66 8.45
C VAL A 180 -31.59 -0.61 8.22
N ASP A 181 -32.80 -0.44 7.72
CA ASP A 181 -33.56 -1.54 7.13
C ASP A 181 -32.85 -2.06 5.87
N PRO A 182 -32.47 -3.35 5.77
CA PRO A 182 -31.71 -3.89 4.64
C PRO A 182 -32.43 -3.85 3.29
N ALA A 183 -33.77 -3.78 3.28
CA ALA A 183 -34.56 -3.77 2.05
C ALA A 183 -34.72 -2.36 1.48
N THR A 184 -34.70 -1.33 2.33
CA THR A 184 -35.01 0.06 1.94
C THR A 184 -33.88 1.05 2.19
N PHE A 185 -32.88 0.69 2.99
CA PHE A 185 -31.80 1.56 3.48
C PHE A 185 -32.24 2.75 4.33
N LYS A 186 -33.50 2.76 4.79
CA LYS A 186 -33.99 3.77 5.74
C LYS A 186 -33.37 3.55 7.12
N GLU A 187 -32.88 4.64 7.72
CA GLU A 187 -32.36 4.66 9.10
C GLU A 187 -33.45 4.18 10.07
N ILE A 188 -33.11 3.22 10.94
CA ILE A 188 -33.98 2.76 12.01
C ILE A 188 -33.98 3.82 13.12
N GLU A 189 -35.16 4.33 13.44
CA GLU A 189 -35.34 5.38 14.44
C GLU A 189 -34.76 4.97 15.81
N GLY A 190 -34.02 5.88 16.44
CA GLY A 190 -33.39 5.65 17.75
C GLY A 190 -32.12 4.79 17.73
N SER A 191 -31.70 4.25 16.58
CA SER A 191 -30.48 3.42 16.48
C SER A 191 -29.17 4.21 16.56
N LYS A 192 -29.23 5.52 16.29
CA LYS A 192 -28.06 6.38 16.16
C LYS A 192 -27.28 6.53 17.47
N LYS A 193 -25.95 6.33 17.42
CA LYS A 193 -25.04 6.48 18.58
C LYS A 193 -23.74 7.16 18.18
N VAL A 194 -23.23 8.02 19.05
CA VAL A 194 -21.85 8.51 18.96
C VAL A 194 -20.94 7.46 19.60
N LEU A 195 -19.96 6.98 18.84
CA LEU A 195 -19.02 5.96 19.31
C LEU A 195 -17.71 6.56 19.81
N ARG A 196 -17.30 7.70 19.24
CA ARG A 196 -16.09 8.44 19.62
C ARG A 196 -16.25 9.90 19.26
N GLU A 197 -16.01 10.79 20.22
CA GLU A 197 -16.06 12.23 19.98
C GLU A 197 -14.95 12.72 19.05
N TYR A 198 -15.22 13.72 18.22
CA TYR A 198 -14.18 14.34 17.41
C TYR A 198 -13.20 15.14 18.28
N VAL A 199 -11.95 15.20 17.83
CA VAL A 199 -10.91 15.96 18.51
C VAL A 199 -11.04 17.44 18.13
N THR A 200 -11.11 18.31 19.13
CA THR A 200 -11.13 19.78 18.95
C THR A 200 -9.85 20.45 19.42
N ASP A 201 -9.09 19.79 20.29
CA ASP A 201 -7.85 20.28 20.87
C ASP A 201 -6.83 19.15 20.94
N ILE A 202 -5.71 19.35 20.25
CA ILE A 202 -4.59 18.40 20.19
C ILE A 202 -3.97 18.14 21.57
N ASN A 203 -4.07 19.10 22.50
CA ASN A 203 -3.53 18.95 23.85
C ASN A 203 -4.31 17.93 24.69
N GLN A 204 -5.57 17.66 24.32
CA GLN A 204 -6.42 16.66 24.97
C GLN A 204 -6.12 15.22 24.50
N CYS A 205 -5.39 15.06 23.39
CA CYS A 205 -4.98 13.74 22.91
C CYS A 205 -4.02 13.08 23.91
N LYS A 206 -4.41 11.92 24.46
CA LYS A 206 -3.53 11.12 25.33
C LYS A 206 -2.36 10.51 24.57
N SER A 207 -2.56 10.26 23.29
CA SER A 207 -1.61 9.53 22.45
C SER A 207 -1.03 10.41 21.37
N GLY A 208 0.25 10.20 21.11
CA GLY A 208 1.02 10.99 20.17
C GLY A 208 0.80 10.67 18.70
N TYR A 209 0.21 9.50 18.36
CA TYR A 209 -0.16 9.17 16.96
C TYR A 209 -1.18 10.14 16.34
N HIS A 210 -1.78 11.02 17.14
CA HIS A 210 -2.62 12.12 16.67
C HIS A 210 -1.83 13.35 16.21
N PHE A 211 -0.51 13.35 16.30
CA PHE A 211 0.35 14.46 15.92
C PHE A 211 0.88 14.31 14.50
N GLY A 212 1.29 15.40 13.88
CA GLY A 212 1.98 15.35 12.59
C GLY A 212 1.07 15.29 11.36
N ARG A 213 -0.19 15.77 11.47
CA ARG A 213 -1.16 15.78 10.36
C ARG A 213 -0.62 16.42 9.08
N ARG A 214 0.19 17.48 9.23
CA ARG A 214 0.92 18.15 8.13
C ARG A 214 2.32 18.61 8.54
N GLU A 215 2.60 18.59 9.84
CA GLU A 215 3.86 19.06 10.40
C GLU A 215 5.04 18.18 10.01
N LEU A 216 4.96 16.86 10.23
CA LEU A 216 6.09 15.95 9.94
C LEU A 216 6.25 15.65 8.47
N TYR A 217 5.16 15.60 7.70
CA TYR A 217 5.20 15.33 6.27
C TYR A 217 5.93 13.99 5.96
N ASP A 218 7.18 13.99 5.49
CA ASP A 218 8.02 12.80 5.29
C ASP A 218 9.12 12.59 6.35
N GLU A 219 9.28 13.50 7.32
CA GLU A 219 10.25 13.41 8.42
C GLU A 219 9.93 12.24 9.36
N ILE A 220 10.92 11.39 9.64
CA ILE A 220 10.77 10.28 10.62
C ILE A 220 11.23 10.68 12.03
N ASP A 221 11.99 11.76 12.17
CA ASP A 221 12.50 12.26 13.43
C ASP A 221 11.68 13.48 13.89
N ALA A 222 11.14 13.44 15.10
CA ALA A 222 10.27 14.50 15.60
C ALA A 222 10.99 15.61 16.39
N SER A 223 12.33 15.64 16.42
CA SER A 223 13.12 16.59 17.22
C SER A 223 12.77 18.04 16.91
N ALA A 224 12.59 18.36 15.63
CA ALA A 224 12.23 19.71 15.20
C ALA A 224 10.83 20.15 15.71
N TRP A 225 9.97 19.19 16.05
CA TRP A 225 8.55 19.37 16.37
C TRP A 225 8.19 19.19 17.83
N LEU A 226 9.17 18.90 18.70
CA LEU A 226 8.94 18.69 20.13
C LEU A 226 8.20 19.88 20.74
N GLY A 227 6.97 19.64 21.23
CA GLY A 227 6.10 20.65 21.83
C GLY A 227 5.51 21.68 20.86
N LYS A 228 5.66 21.49 19.54
CA LYS A 228 5.21 22.44 18.50
C LYS A 228 4.02 21.94 17.68
N PHE A 229 3.61 20.68 17.83
CA PHE A 229 2.42 20.18 17.16
C PHE A 229 1.19 20.97 17.59
N SER A 230 0.44 21.45 16.59
CA SER A 230 -0.68 22.36 16.82
C SER A 230 -1.87 22.08 15.89
N LYS A 231 -1.66 21.29 14.83
CA LYS A 231 -2.75 20.94 13.92
C LYS A 231 -3.60 19.84 14.55
N VAL A 232 -4.88 20.15 14.76
CA VAL A 232 -5.88 19.16 15.15
C VAL A 232 -5.88 18.00 14.15
N PRO A 233 -5.82 16.74 14.61
CA PRO A 233 -5.84 15.58 13.73
C PRO A 233 -7.17 15.49 12.96
N CYS A 234 -7.15 14.70 11.89
CA CYS A 234 -8.32 14.35 11.12
C CYS A 234 -8.64 12.85 11.27
N PRO A 235 -9.24 12.41 12.41
CA PRO A 235 -9.80 11.06 12.51
C PRO A 235 -10.84 10.80 11.42
N GLU A 236 -10.62 9.82 10.57
CA GLU A 236 -11.46 9.58 9.38
C GLU A 236 -11.46 8.09 8.98
N GLY A 237 -12.15 7.72 7.90
CA GLY A 237 -12.15 6.35 7.39
C GLY A 237 -12.54 5.29 8.43
N ALA A 238 -13.66 5.48 9.12
CA ALA A 238 -14.12 4.51 10.11
C ALA A 238 -14.31 3.14 9.43
N TRP A 239 -13.76 2.07 10.00
CA TRP A 239 -13.89 0.71 9.46
C TRP A 239 -14.15 -0.28 10.58
N ILE A 240 -14.94 -1.32 10.37
CA ILE A 240 -15.20 -2.30 11.42
C ILE A 240 -15.12 -3.72 10.89
N VAL A 241 -14.54 -4.61 11.71
CA VAL A 241 -14.56 -6.05 11.48
C VAL A 241 -14.96 -6.78 12.75
N LYS A 242 -15.52 -7.98 12.58
CA LYS A 242 -15.80 -8.90 13.68
C LYS A 242 -14.86 -10.09 13.57
N ASN A 243 -14.12 -10.37 14.64
CA ASN A 243 -13.33 -11.58 14.77
C ASN A 243 -13.76 -12.33 16.03
N LYS A 244 -14.18 -13.59 15.86
CA LYS A 244 -14.87 -14.37 16.90
C LYS A 244 -16.08 -13.57 17.45
N ASN A 245 -16.11 -13.30 18.75
CA ASN A 245 -17.23 -12.62 19.43
C ASN A 245 -16.97 -11.12 19.66
N LYS A 246 -15.90 -10.56 19.08
CA LYS A 246 -15.46 -9.19 19.35
C LYS A 246 -15.44 -8.35 18.07
N TYR A 247 -15.81 -7.09 18.22
CA TYR A 247 -15.82 -6.07 17.17
C TYR A 247 -14.61 -5.15 17.30
N TYR A 248 -13.95 -4.87 16.18
CA TYR A 248 -12.75 -4.06 16.08
C TYR A 248 -13.06 -2.85 15.19
N LEU A 249 -13.37 -1.72 15.81
CA LEU A 249 -13.62 -0.45 15.13
C LEU A 249 -12.30 0.29 14.94
N GLN A 250 -11.98 0.59 13.69
CA GLN A 250 -10.78 1.30 13.27
C GLN A 250 -11.13 2.71 12.78
N TYR A 251 -10.17 3.62 12.88
CA TYR A 251 -10.18 4.90 12.18
C TYR A 251 -8.74 5.37 11.91
N ALA A 252 -8.57 6.18 10.89
CA ALA A 252 -7.28 6.70 10.44
C ALA A 252 -6.92 8.04 11.11
N THR A 253 -5.64 8.30 11.39
CA THR A 253 -5.12 9.53 12.01
C THR A 253 -3.59 9.63 11.71
N PRO A 254 -2.88 10.77 11.87
CA PRO A 254 -3.31 12.13 12.18
C PRO A 254 -3.94 12.85 10.97
N GLY A 255 -3.73 12.34 9.76
CA GLY A 255 -4.33 12.78 8.50
C GLY A 255 -3.48 12.38 7.31
N THR A 256 -4.06 12.41 6.12
CA THR A 256 -3.52 11.70 4.95
C THR A 256 -2.26 12.27 4.29
N ILE A 257 -1.72 13.42 4.73
CA ILE A 257 -0.62 14.14 4.06
C ILE A 257 0.67 13.98 4.88
N CYS A 258 1.02 12.73 5.18
CA CYS A 258 2.29 12.36 5.79
C CYS A 258 2.49 10.84 5.74
N ASN A 259 3.74 10.41 5.94
CA ASN A 259 4.06 8.98 6.10
C ASN A 259 3.63 8.41 7.47
N TRP A 260 3.22 9.25 8.42
CA TRP A 260 2.72 8.86 9.75
C TRP A 260 1.23 8.51 9.77
N TYR A 261 0.55 8.62 8.63
CA TYR A 261 -0.85 8.23 8.52
C TYR A 261 -1.01 6.75 8.88
N CYS A 262 -1.83 6.46 9.89
CA CYS A 262 -1.97 5.17 10.54
C CYS A 262 -3.43 4.91 10.93
N ASP A 263 -3.76 3.67 11.28
CA ASP A 263 -5.06 3.34 11.89
C ASP A 263 -4.92 3.04 13.39
N VAL A 264 -5.97 3.41 14.11
CA VAL A 264 -6.18 3.14 15.54
C VAL A 264 -7.34 2.17 15.65
N VAL A 265 -7.26 1.19 16.56
CA VAL A 265 -8.34 0.22 16.83
C VAL A 265 -8.94 0.36 18.22
N LEU A 266 -10.26 0.23 18.28
CA LEU A 266 -11.07 0.13 19.47
C LEU A 266 -11.80 -1.21 19.45
N GLU A 267 -11.95 -1.82 20.63
CA GLU A 267 -12.61 -3.12 20.77
C GLU A 267 -13.91 -3.02 21.56
N SER A 268 -14.91 -3.82 21.18
CA SER A 268 -16.14 -3.99 21.95
C SER A 268 -16.74 -5.38 21.75
N ASP A 269 -17.51 -5.85 22.72
CA ASP A 269 -18.38 -7.03 22.58
C ASP A 269 -19.73 -6.70 21.90
N SER A 270 -20.00 -5.41 21.65
CA SER A 270 -21.20 -4.93 20.95
C SER A 270 -20.85 -4.22 19.66
N VAL A 271 -21.68 -4.43 18.64
CA VAL A 271 -21.60 -3.77 17.34
C VAL A 271 -21.75 -2.24 17.45
N ASN A 272 -22.51 -1.74 18.43
CA ASN A 272 -22.97 -0.34 18.44
C ASN A 272 -22.53 0.51 19.65
N GLY A 273 -21.53 0.08 20.43
CA GLY A 273 -21.07 0.88 21.57
C GLY A 273 -20.16 0.10 22.51
N GLY A 274 -19.67 0.75 23.57
CA GLY A 274 -18.73 0.14 24.53
C GLY A 274 -17.31 -0.01 24.00
N PHE A 275 -16.96 0.72 22.94
CA PHE A 275 -15.64 0.65 22.31
C PHE A 275 -14.54 1.21 23.21
N VAL A 276 -13.50 0.41 23.43
CA VAL A 276 -12.33 0.76 24.24
C VAL A 276 -11.09 0.79 23.35
N GLU A 277 -10.40 1.92 23.35
CA GLU A 277 -9.13 2.11 22.64
C GLU A 277 -8.04 1.20 23.21
N GLN A 278 -7.34 0.51 22.31
CA GLN A 278 -6.37 -0.50 22.70
C GLN A 278 -4.97 0.08 22.97
N PRO A 279 -4.23 -0.44 23.96
CA PRO A 279 -2.92 0.08 24.35
C PRO A 279 -1.82 -0.18 23.31
N TYR A 280 -2.04 -1.10 22.37
CA TYR A 280 -1.10 -1.41 21.29
C TYR A 280 -1.20 -0.49 20.08
N ASN A 281 -2.06 0.54 20.14
CA ASN A 281 -2.23 1.49 19.05
C ASN A 281 -0.97 2.36 18.79
N PRO A 282 -0.74 2.77 17.52
CA PRO A 282 -1.54 2.45 16.33
C PRO A 282 -1.46 0.96 15.92
N VAL A 283 -2.54 0.44 15.34
CA VAL A 283 -2.64 -0.97 14.92
C VAL A 283 -1.91 -1.22 13.59
N SER A 284 -1.84 -0.20 12.73
CA SER A 284 -1.05 -0.17 11.50
C SER A 284 -0.13 1.04 11.49
N LEU A 285 1.12 0.87 11.08
CA LEU A 285 2.09 1.97 10.96
C LEU A 285 3.14 1.62 9.91
N LYS A 286 3.29 2.44 8.86
CA LYS A 286 4.37 2.29 7.87
C LYS A 286 5.11 3.61 7.71
N VAL A 287 6.23 3.74 8.41
CA VAL A 287 7.08 4.95 8.42
C VAL A 287 8.51 4.59 8.00
N GLY A 288 9.11 5.43 7.16
CA GLY A 288 10.38 5.15 6.49
C GLY A 288 10.24 4.17 5.33
N GLY A 289 11.37 3.77 4.74
CA GLY A 289 11.41 2.94 3.52
C GLY A 289 11.21 3.74 2.23
N PHE A 290 10.78 3.04 1.16
CA PHE A 290 10.43 3.60 -0.16
C PHE A 290 9.14 4.40 -0.13
N ILE A 291 8.10 3.84 0.48
CA ILE A 291 6.77 4.47 0.57
C ILE A 291 6.19 4.31 1.98
N GLY A 292 5.57 5.37 2.48
CA GLY A 292 4.99 5.45 3.82
C GLY A 292 3.47 5.63 3.83
N GLY A 293 2.89 5.57 5.02
CA GLY A 293 1.44 5.62 5.26
C GLY A 293 0.79 4.24 5.25
N ALA A 294 -0.02 3.99 6.28
CA ALA A 294 -0.85 2.81 6.46
C ALA A 294 -2.14 3.17 7.21
N GLY A 295 -2.82 4.22 6.74
CA GLY A 295 -4.10 4.70 7.28
C GLY A 295 -5.19 4.78 6.20
N HIS A 296 -6.43 4.88 6.67
CA HIS A 296 -7.66 4.79 5.86
C HIS A 296 -7.74 3.44 5.18
N SER A 297 -8.00 2.44 6.00
CA SER A 297 -7.89 1.05 5.59
C SER A 297 -9.21 0.29 5.62
N CYS A 298 -9.23 -0.76 4.81
CA CYS A 298 -10.21 -1.82 4.85
C CYS A 298 -9.50 -3.11 5.29
N VAL A 299 -9.97 -3.70 6.39
CA VAL A 299 -9.57 -5.05 6.83
C VAL A 299 -10.62 -6.06 6.38
N PHE A 300 -10.18 -7.12 5.70
CA PHE A 300 -11.05 -8.12 5.11
C PHE A 300 -10.45 -9.53 5.24
N LYS A 301 -11.30 -10.54 5.07
CA LYS A 301 -10.86 -11.94 4.93
C LYS A 301 -10.73 -12.31 3.48
N ASP A 302 -9.67 -13.02 3.14
CA ASP A 302 -9.55 -13.66 1.84
C ASP A 302 -10.33 -14.99 1.75
N LYS A 303 -10.41 -15.59 0.56
CA LYS A 303 -11.10 -16.86 0.33
C LYS A 303 -10.47 -18.08 1.04
N TYR A 304 -9.35 -17.89 1.72
CA TYR A 304 -8.66 -18.88 2.55
C TYR A 304 -8.72 -18.53 4.04
N GLU A 305 -9.57 -17.58 4.42
CA GLU A 305 -9.74 -17.06 5.78
C GLU A 305 -8.51 -16.34 6.34
N ASN A 306 -7.55 -15.93 5.52
CA ASN A 306 -6.47 -15.05 5.99
C ASN A 306 -6.99 -13.62 6.10
N TRP A 307 -6.52 -12.89 7.11
CA TRP A 307 -6.85 -11.48 7.28
C TRP A 307 -5.84 -10.61 6.54
N TRP A 308 -6.36 -9.60 5.85
CA TRP A 308 -5.59 -8.62 5.10
C TRP A 308 -6.11 -7.22 5.39
N GLN A 309 -5.23 -6.24 5.29
CA GLN A 309 -5.52 -4.82 5.32
C GLN A 309 -5.10 -4.22 3.99
N VAL A 310 -6.02 -3.59 3.28
CA VAL A 310 -5.73 -2.72 2.15
C VAL A 310 -5.81 -1.26 2.62
N THR A 311 -4.86 -0.42 2.24
CA THR A 311 -4.69 0.93 2.82
C THR A 311 -4.23 1.96 1.79
N SER A 312 -4.42 3.24 2.12
CA SER A 312 -3.76 4.34 1.44
C SER A 312 -2.29 4.45 1.85
N MET A 313 -1.42 4.69 0.88
CA MET A 313 0.00 5.02 1.05
C MET A 313 0.29 6.34 0.36
N TRP A 314 1.08 7.20 0.98
CA TRP A 314 1.23 8.58 0.56
C TRP A 314 2.42 8.78 -0.39
N VAL A 315 2.19 9.52 -1.49
CA VAL A 315 3.22 9.91 -2.46
C VAL A 315 3.43 11.42 -2.38
N GLY A 316 2.41 12.21 -2.70
CA GLY A 316 2.45 13.66 -2.47
C GLY A 316 3.41 14.44 -3.38
N ASN A 317 3.66 14.00 -4.62
CA ASN A 317 4.60 14.65 -5.55
C ASN A 317 3.93 15.76 -6.34
N HIS A 318 2.82 15.45 -7.00
CA HIS A 318 2.13 16.40 -7.87
C HIS A 318 1.07 17.18 -7.09
N ASP A 319 0.39 16.51 -6.16
CA ASP A 319 -0.61 17.07 -5.24
C ASP A 319 -0.46 16.46 -3.84
N GLU A 320 -0.79 17.21 -2.78
CA GLU A 320 -0.65 16.74 -1.39
C GLU A 320 -1.50 15.50 -1.06
N PHE A 321 -2.57 15.23 -1.81
CA PHE A 321 -3.45 14.07 -1.67
C PHE A 321 -3.11 12.89 -2.60
N GLU A 322 -2.03 12.98 -3.38
CA GLU A 322 -1.59 11.91 -4.28
C GLU A 322 -1.17 10.68 -3.49
N ARG A 323 -1.79 9.53 -3.78
CA ARG A 323 -1.66 8.29 -3.02
C ARG A 323 -1.61 7.05 -3.92
N ARG A 324 -1.14 5.95 -3.34
CA ARG A 324 -1.15 4.60 -3.91
C ARG A 324 -1.78 3.62 -2.93
N ILE A 325 -2.03 2.39 -3.38
CA ILE A 325 -2.65 1.35 -2.55
C ILE A 325 -1.58 0.38 -2.03
N GLY A 326 -1.61 0.12 -0.73
CA GLY A 326 -0.82 -0.91 -0.06
C GLY A 326 -1.69 -2.07 0.41
N LEU A 327 -1.13 -3.28 0.42
CA LEU A 327 -1.74 -4.49 0.99
C LEU A 327 -0.82 -5.08 2.05
N PHE A 328 -1.35 -5.34 3.24
CA PHE A 328 -0.62 -5.86 4.40
C PHE A 328 -1.35 -7.05 5.01
N PRO A 329 -0.67 -8.12 5.45
CA PRO A 329 -1.33 -9.16 6.20
C PRO A 329 -1.70 -8.68 7.62
N VAL A 330 -2.76 -9.28 8.17
CA VAL A 330 -3.24 -9.03 9.53
C VAL A 330 -3.28 -10.35 10.29
N SER A 331 -2.94 -10.30 11.59
CA SER A 331 -3.13 -11.41 12.51
C SER A 331 -3.87 -10.98 13.77
N PHE A 332 -4.48 -11.98 14.43
CA PHE A 332 -5.04 -11.84 15.77
C PHE A 332 -4.42 -12.93 16.62
N ASP A 333 -3.82 -12.56 17.75
CA ASP A 333 -3.24 -13.54 18.66
C ASP A 333 -4.29 -14.18 19.59
N ASP A 334 -3.84 -15.08 20.46
CA ASP A 334 -4.72 -15.80 21.39
C ASP A 334 -5.39 -14.87 22.43
N LYS A 335 -4.81 -13.69 22.70
CA LYS A 335 -5.38 -12.64 23.55
C LYS A 335 -6.38 -11.77 22.77
N GLY A 336 -6.51 -11.98 21.46
CA GLY A 336 -7.34 -11.19 20.56
C GLY A 336 -6.69 -9.90 20.08
N ARG A 337 -5.39 -9.68 20.33
CA ARG A 337 -4.69 -8.47 19.90
C ARG A 337 -4.53 -8.48 18.39
N MET A 338 -5.00 -7.42 17.75
CA MET A 338 -4.87 -7.24 16.31
C MET A 338 -3.48 -6.69 15.97
N ARG A 339 -2.85 -7.23 14.91
CA ARG A 339 -1.57 -6.76 14.39
C ARG A 339 -1.62 -6.66 12.86
N THR A 340 -1.27 -5.50 12.33
CA THR A 340 -0.99 -5.32 10.91
C THR A 340 0.52 -5.44 10.69
N HIS A 341 0.92 -6.33 9.77
CA HIS A 341 2.32 -6.66 9.53
C HIS A 341 2.95 -5.70 8.51
N THR A 342 3.51 -4.58 8.98
CA THR A 342 4.03 -3.49 8.14
C THR A 342 5.56 -3.37 8.12
N VAL A 343 6.29 -4.20 8.88
CA VAL A 343 7.76 -4.19 8.92
C VAL A 343 8.31 -4.52 7.54
N LEU A 344 9.13 -3.61 6.98
CA LEU A 344 9.58 -3.69 5.59
C LEU A 344 8.41 -3.93 4.63
N GLY A 345 7.26 -3.32 4.90
CA GLY A 345 6.01 -3.58 4.19
C GLY A 345 5.95 -3.06 2.74
N ASP A 346 7.04 -2.45 2.28
CA ASP A 346 7.35 -2.09 0.90
C ASP A 346 8.47 -2.95 0.32
N TYR A 347 8.83 -4.06 0.95
CA TYR A 347 9.68 -5.13 0.39
C TYR A 347 8.76 -6.24 -0.15
N PRO A 348 9.30 -7.23 -0.89
CA PRO A 348 8.53 -8.39 -1.29
C PRO A 348 7.86 -9.06 -0.09
N MET A 349 6.56 -9.33 -0.18
CA MET A 349 5.76 -10.05 0.81
C MET A 349 5.13 -11.28 0.16
N SER A 350 4.92 -12.33 0.97
CA SER A 350 4.27 -13.54 0.48
C SER A 350 2.75 -13.33 0.35
N LEU A 351 2.18 -13.77 -0.77
CA LEU A 351 0.73 -13.84 -0.99
C LEU A 351 0.36 -15.26 -1.43
N PRO A 352 0.42 -16.23 -0.50
CA PRO A 352 0.14 -17.61 -0.82
C PRO A 352 -1.36 -17.79 -1.09
N GLN A 353 -1.68 -18.59 -2.11
CA GLN A 353 -3.05 -19.00 -2.44
C GLN A 353 -3.53 -20.14 -1.53
N LYS A 354 -3.38 -19.94 -0.21
CA LYS A 354 -3.76 -20.86 0.87
C LYS A 354 -3.73 -20.15 2.22
N LYS A 355 -4.22 -20.81 3.27
CA LYS A 355 -4.03 -20.34 4.65
C LYS A 355 -2.54 -20.19 4.97
N PHE A 356 -2.15 -19.10 5.62
CA PHE A 356 -0.78 -18.89 6.09
C PHE A 356 -0.74 -18.07 7.38
N ASN A 357 0.43 -18.11 8.03
CA ASN A 357 0.73 -17.28 9.19
C ASN A 357 1.71 -16.18 8.77
N PRO A 358 1.31 -14.90 8.81
CA PRO A 358 2.20 -13.80 8.45
C PRO A 358 3.36 -13.65 9.43
N GLN A 359 4.47 -13.10 8.94
CA GLN A 359 5.70 -12.85 9.67
C GLN A 359 6.20 -11.44 9.36
N ASP A 360 6.92 -10.83 10.30
CA ASP A 360 7.55 -9.51 10.13
C ASP A 360 8.94 -9.63 9.51
N ILE A 361 9.01 -10.34 8.39
CA ILE A 361 10.20 -10.48 7.55
C ILE A 361 9.76 -10.34 6.10
N SER A 362 10.63 -9.79 5.25
CA SER A 362 10.41 -9.85 3.81
C SER A 362 10.26 -11.31 3.35
N ALA A 363 9.56 -11.51 2.25
CA ALA A 363 9.31 -12.82 1.66
C ALA A 363 10.61 -13.58 1.52
N PHE A 364 10.70 -14.72 2.21
CA PHE A 364 11.86 -15.61 2.20
C PHE A 364 13.20 -14.94 2.60
N GLY A 365 13.17 -13.77 3.25
CA GLY A 365 14.36 -13.00 3.62
C GLY A 365 15.00 -12.22 2.47
N TRP A 366 14.26 -11.89 1.41
CA TRP A 366 14.79 -11.09 0.30
C TRP A 366 15.01 -9.64 0.73
N MET A 367 16.27 -9.18 0.65
CA MET A 367 16.67 -7.84 1.03
C MET A 367 16.92 -6.97 -0.20
N LEU A 368 16.88 -5.66 -0.01
CA LEU A 368 17.12 -4.69 -1.06
C LEU A 368 18.61 -4.65 -1.45
N GLN A 369 18.88 -4.67 -2.75
CA GLN A 369 20.21 -4.70 -3.36
C GLN A 369 20.54 -3.40 -4.11
N SER A 370 19.56 -2.52 -4.32
CA SER A 370 19.68 -1.33 -5.19
C SER A 370 20.01 -0.03 -4.46
N TYR A 371 19.94 0.01 -3.13
CA TYR A 371 20.09 1.25 -2.36
C TYR A 371 21.46 1.91 -2.58
N HIS A 372 21.44 3.17 -3.04
CA HIS A 372 22.61 4.01 -3.38
C HIS A 372 23.65 3.33 -4.28
N LYS A 373 23.22 2.39 -5.13
CA LYS A 373 24.10 1.75 -6.11
C LYS A 373 24.46 2.73 -7.22
N LYS A 374 25.68 2.59 -7.75
CA LYS A 374 26.16 3.47 -8.82
C LYS A 374 25.28 3.30 -10.04
N SER A 375 24.85 4.42 -10.61
CA SER A 375 23.86 4.43 -11.68
C SER A 375 24.27 5.35 -12.80
N THR A 376 23.92 4.98 -14.03
CA THR A 376 24.14 5.78 -15.25
C THR A 376 22.90 5.68 -16.13
N ALA A 377 22.72 6.65 -17.01
CA ALA A 377 21.57 6.70 -17.91
C ALA A 377 21.97 7.19 -19.29
N SER A 378 21.11 6.92 -20.28
CA SER A 378 21.25 7.46 -21.65
C SER A 378 21.27 8.99 -21.68
N SER A 379 20.46 9.62 -20.83
CA SER A 379 20.38 11.06 -20.65
C SER A 379 19.78 11.39 -19.29
N SER A 380 19.85 12.64 -18.84
CA SER A 380 19.18 13.08 -17.61
C SER A 380 18.70 14.52 -17.75
N LEU A 381 17.49 14.82 -17.30
CA LEU A 381 17.05 16.19 -17.11
C LEU A 381 17.81 16.83 -15.93
N PRO A 382 18.15 18.12 -16.00
CA PRO A 382 18.74 18.83 -14.86
C PRO A 382 17.84 18.73 -13.62
N GLY A 383 18.40 18.31 -12.49
CA GLY A 383 17.65 18.10 -11.25
C GLY A 383 16.92 16.76 -11.17
N PHE A 384 17.12 15.83 -12.11
CA PHE A 384 16.54 14.48 -12.12
C PHE A 384 17.61 13.44 -12.42
N GLU A 385 18.69 13.46 -11.64
CA GLU A 385 19.90 12.67 -11.82
C GLU A 385 19.68 11.17 -11.51
N PRO A 386 20.48 10.25 -12.09
CA PRO A 386 20.30 8.80 -11.94
C PRO A 386 20.27 8.30 -10.48
N GLU A 387 20.96 8.99 -9.58
CA GLU A 387 21.02 8.63 -8.16
C GLU A 387 19.65 8.68 -7.46
N LYS A 388 18.69 9.42 -8.02
CA LYS A 388 17.32 9.50 -7.51
C LYS A 388 16.46 8.28 -7.82
N ALA A 389 16.91 7.39 -8.72
CA ALA A 389 16.22 6.14 -9.03
C ALA A 389 16.70 4.96 -8.17
N VAL A 390 17.49 5.25 -7.13
CA VAL A 390 18.11 4.26 -6.21
C VAL A 390 18.21 4.78 -4.77
N ASP A 391 17.46 5.83 -4.42
CA ASP A 391 17.51 6.46 -3.09
C ASP A 391 16.40 5.96 -2.14
N GLU A 392 15.62 4.96 -2.59
CA GLU A 392 14.47 4.41 -1.88
C GLU A 392 13.49 5.52 -1.46
N ASN A 393 13.20 6.50 -2.32
CA ASN A 393 12.24 7.55 -2.00
C ASN A 393 11.23 7.74 -3.12
N VAL A 394 9.96 7.39 -2.85
CA VAL A 394 8.86 7.58 -3.81
C VAL A 394 8.62 9.05 -4.18
N ARG A 395 9.28 9.99 -3.50
CA ARG A 395 9.11 11.44 -3.70
C ARG A 395 10.17 12.10 -4.57
N THR A 396 11.18 11.33 -4.99
CA THR A 396 12.23 11.74 -5.90
C THR A 396 12.22 10.80 -7.11
N TRP A 397 12.78 11.25 -8.22
CA TRP A 397 12.91 10.40 -9.40
C TRP A 397 14.04 10.85 -10.30
N TRP A 398 14.58 9.89 -11.05
CA TRP A 398 15.38 10.16 -12.24
C TRP A 398 14.45 10.35 -13.45
N SER A 399 14.86 11.19 -14.40
CA SER A 399 14.21 11.29 -15.72
C SER A 399 15.22 11.45 -16.83
N ALA A 400 15.06 10.66 -17.89
CA ALA A 400 15.69 10.93 -19.18
C ALA A 400 15.21 12.27 -19.75
N THR A 401 15.95 12.79 -20.74
CA THR A 401 15.57 14.03 -21.45
C THR A 401 14.39 13.83 -22.40
N SER A 402 14.06 12.57 -22.74
CA SER A 402 12.95 12.23 -23.63
C SER A 402 12.22 10.93 -23.20
N GLY A 403 11.07 10.68 -23.82
CA GLY A 403 10.33 9.41 -23.73
C GLY A 403 10.58 8.46 -24.91
N LYS A 404 11.61 8.72 -25.73
CA LYS A 404 11.86 7.94 -26.95
C LYS A 404 12.33 6.52 -26.64
N ALA A 405 11.98 5.59 -27.53
CA ALA A 405 12.51 4.23 -27.47
C ALA A 405 14.05 4.25 -27.49
N GLY A 406 14.66 3.43 -26.63
CA GLY A 406 16.12 3.33 -26.48
C GLY A 406 16.72 4.19 -25.38
N GLU A 407 15.97 5.10 -24.74
CA GLU A 407 16.39 5.67 -23.44
C GLU A 407 16.56 4.54 -22.42
N TYR A 408 17.58 4.59 -21.57
CA TYR A 408 17.89 3.52 -20.64
C TYR A 408 18.47 4.03 -19.32
N PHE A 409 18.34 3.18 -18.30
CA PHE A 409 18.97 3.32 -17.00
C PHE A 409 19.74 2.05 -16.67
N VAL A 410 20.98 2.20 -16.17
CA VAL A 410 21.89 1.11 -15.80
C VAL A 410 22.32 1.29 -14.35
N MET A 411 22.19 0.21 -13.58
CA MET A 411 22.66 0.09 -12.21
C MET A 411 23.82 -0.89 -12.13
N ASP A 412 24.91 -0.46 -11.48
CA ASP A 412 26.03 -1.29 -11.05
C ASP A 412 25.85 -1.64 -9.57
N LEU A 413 25.58 -2.92 -9.29
CA LEU A 413 25.32 -3.43 -7.93
C LEU A 413 26.60 -3.45 -7.07
N GLY A 414 27.76 -3.20 -7.66
CA GLY A 414 29.08 -3.13 -7.02
C GLY A 414 29.69 -4.50 -6.68
N LYS A 415 28.87 -5.55 -6.66
CA LYS A 415 29.26 -6.95 -6.46
C LYS A 415 28.26 -7.86 -7.18
N LYS A 416 28.64 -9.13 -7.34
CA LYS A 416 27.71 -10.16 -7.81
C LYS A 416 26.73 -10.52 -6.70
N ILE A 417 25.44 -10.47 -7.01
CA ILE A 417 24.36 -10.79 -6.06
C ILE A 417 23.39 -11.81 -6.67
N ARG A 418 22.61 -12.44 -5.80
CA ARG A 418 21.46 -13.26 -6.20
C ARG A 418 20.22 -12.41 -6.27
N MET A 419 19.72 -12.16 -7.48
CA MET A 419 18.50 -11.42 -7.72
C MET A 419 17.29 -12.36 -7.78
N ASN A 420 16.28 -12.09 -6.95
CA ASN A 420 15.06 -12.89 -6.83
C ASN A 420 13.84 -12.19 -7.44
N SER A 421 13.80 -10.86 -7.35
CA SER A 421 12.73 -10.06 -7.96
C SER A 421 13.19 -8.63 -8.19
N VAL A 422 12.45 -7.90 -9.03
CA VAL A 422 12.57 -6.45 -9.19
C VAL A 422 11.21 -5.77 -9.03
N GLN A 423 11.21 -4.53 -8.53
CA GLN A 423 10.07 -3.62 -8.64
C GLN A 423 10.51 -2.40 -9.45
N ILE A 424 9.78 -2.08 -10.51
CA ILE A 424 10.02 -0.94 -11.38
C ILE A 424 8.95 0.09 -11.06
N ASN A 425 9.35 1.21 -10.45
CA ASN A 425 8.46 2.29 -10.10
C ASN A 425 8.67 3.44 -11.09
N PHE A 426 7.76 3.61 -12.03
CA PHE A 426 7.82 4.69 -13.03
C PHE A 426 7.34 6.01 -12.45
N ALA A 427 7.95 7.11 -12.87
CA ALA A 427 7.54 8.46 -12.50
C ALA A 427 6.79 9.17 -13.64
N GLU A 428 5.93 10.11 -13.27
CA GLU A 428 5.09 10.89 -14.19
C GLU A 428 5.75 12.23 -14.53
N GLN A 429 6.75 12.20 -15.43
CA GLN A 429 7.47 13.39 -15.86
C GLN A 429 6.93 13.95 -17.18
N ASP A 430 6.53 15.22 -17.17
CA ASP A 430 6.07 16.00 -18.33
C ASP A 430 4.99 15.28 -19.16
N ILE A 431 4.07 14.63 -18.45
CA ILE A 431 2.93 13.94 -19.03
C ILE A 431 2.00 14.94 -19.72
N ASN A 432 1.48 14.59 -20.91
CA ASN A 432 0.37 15.28 -21.53
C ASN A 432 -0.96 14.70 -21.02
N PRO A 433 -1.67 15.35 -20.06
CA PRO A 433 -2.88 14.79 -19.48
C PRO A 433 -4.02 14.62 -20.49
N ASP A 434 -3.99 15.37 -21.59
CA ASP A 434 -5.02 15.38 -22.64
C ASP A 434 -4.73 14.36 -23.76
N ALA A 435 -3.57 13.69 -23.71
CA ALA A 435 -3.26 12.59 -24.61
C ALA A 435 -4.25 11.42 -24.44
N SER A 436 -4.50 10.73 -25.55
CA SER A 436 -5.46 9.63 -25.64
C SER A 436 -5.16 8.51 -24.64
N LYS A 437 -6.20 7.89 -24.05
CA LYS A 437 -6.04 6.81 -23.06
C LYS A 437 -5.31 5.58 -23.63
N GLU A 438 -5.36 5.37 -24.95
CA GLU A 438 -4.64 4.32 -25.67
C GLU A 438 -3.12 4.49 -25.63
N THR A 439 -2.63 5.70 -25.34
CA THR A 439 -1.20 5.98 -25.14
C THR A 439 -0.74 5.76 -23.70
N ASP A 440 -1.66 5.44 -22.79
CA ASP A 440 -1.45 5.37 -21.35
C ASP A 440 -0.96 3.99 -20.88
N TYR A 441 0.22 3.59 -21.36
CA TYR A 441 0.84 2.32 -21.03
C TYR A 441 2.36 2.46 -20.91
N HIS A 442 3.01 1.42 -20.37
CA HIS A 442 4.46 1.36 -20.31
C HIS A 442 4.94 0.17 -21.13
N ALA A 443 6.00 0.32 -21.90
CA ALA A 443 6.65 -0.81 -22.56
C ALA A 443 8.16 -0.68 -22.38
N TYR A 444 8.83 -1.77 -21.99
CA TYR A 444 10.25 -1.77 -21.68
C TYR A 444 10.89 -3.14 -21.87
N LYS A 445 12.21 -3.18 -21.75
CA LYS A 445 13.01 -4.41 -21.66
C LYS A 445 13.95 -4.34 -20.46
N LEU A 446 14.11 -5.45 -19.76
CA LEU A 446 15.04 -5.57 -18.63
C LEU A 446 16.17 -6.54 -18.96
N TYR A 447 17.39 -6.12 -18.67
CA TYR A 447 18.60 -6.87 -18.93
C TYR A 447 19.46 -6.99 -17.68
N VAL A 448 20.33 -8.01 -17.68
CA VAL A 448 21.38 -8.22 -16.69
C VAL A 448 22.73 -8.38 -17.36
N SER A 449 23.80 -8.11 -16.62
CA SER A 449 25.17 -8.33 -17.08
C SER A 449 26.10 -8.64 -15.90
N ASP A 450 27.15 -9.41 -16.15
CA ASP A 450 28.25 -9.62 -15.20
C ASP A 450 29.35 -8.55 -15.36
N ASN A 451 29.40 -7.82 -16.49
CA ASN A 451 30.53 -6.94 -16.85
C ASN A 451 30.13 -5.55 -17.37
N GLY A 452 28.82 -5.24 -17.36
CA GLY A 452 28.25 -3.97 -17.82
C GLY A 452 28.28 -3.77 -19.35
N ARG A 453 28.71 -4.77 -20.12
CA ARG A 453 28.90 -4.68 -21.58
C ARG A 453 28.07 -5.74 -22.33
N ASP A 454 28.13 -6.98 -21.87
CA ASP A 454 27.39 -8.09 -22.46
C ASP A 454 26.04 -8.23 -21.75
N TRP A 455 24.96 -7.87 -22.44
CA TRP A 455 23.63 -7.79 -21.86
C TRP A 455 22.76 -9.00 -22.23
N LYS A 456 22.19 -9.64 -21.22
CA LYS A 456 21.20 -10.71 -21.37
C LYS A 456 19.81 -10.18 -21.05
N LEU A 457 18.88 -10.30 -22.01
CA LEU A 457 17.47 -9.98 -21.81
C LEU A 457 16.82 -10.98 -20.83
N ILE A 458 16.16 -10.47 -19.80
CA ILE A 458 15.49 -11.30 -18.78
C ILE A 458 13.99 -11.02 -18.65
N VAL A 459 13.53 -9.83 -19.05
CA VAL A 459 12.10 -9.49 -19.14
C VAL A 459 11.89 -8.69 -20.43
N ASP A 460 10.91 -9.11 -21.24
CA ASP A 460 10.49 -8.38 -22.44
C ASP A 460 9.03 -7.96 -22.32
N LYS A 461 8.80 -6.67 -22.08
CA LYS A 461 7.49 -6.02 -22.05
C LYS A 461 7.36 -5.02 -23.20
N SER A 462 8.12 -5.20 -24.29
CA SER A 462 8.07 -4.31 -25.46
C SER A 462 6.72 -4.28 -26.18
N LYS A 463 5.86 -5.29 -25.94
CA LYS A 463 4.49 -5.39 -26.49
C LYS A 463 3.41 -5.09 -25.45
N ASN A 464 3.77 -4.63 -24.26
CA ASN A 464 2.80 -4.29 -23.23
C ASN A 464 2.01 -3.06 -23.65
N MET A 465 0.68 -3.11 -23.48
CA MET A 465 -0.26 -2.04 -23.86
C MET A 465 -1.13 -1.62 -22.67
N VAL A 466 -0.69 -1.90 -21.44
CA VAL A 466 -1.41 -1.55 -20.20
C VAL A 466 -0.55 -0.70 -19.27
N ALA A 467 -1.18 0.10 -18.43
CA ALA A 467 -0.48 0.84 -17.39
C ALA A 467 0.02 -0.10 -16.28
N ILE A 468 1.30 0.02 -15.93
CA ILE A 468 1.98 -0.80 -14.92
C ILE A 468 2.99 0.08 -14.14
N PRO A 469 2.52 1.16 -13.49
CA PRO A 469 3.40 2.18 -12.90
C PRO A 469 4.29 1.66 -11.76
N HIS A 470 3.96 0.51 -11.16
CA HIS A 470 4.71 -0.09 -10.06
C HIS A 470 4.96 -1.58 -10.29
N GLU A 471 5.40 -1.97 -11.50
CA GLU A 471 5.49 -3.38 -11.86
C GLU A 471 6.44 -4.16 -10.96
N TYR A 472 5.94 -5.24 -10.37
CA TYR A 472 6.72 -6.21 -9.63
C TYR A 472 6.92 -7.48 -10.47
N VAL A 473 8.16 -7.93 -10.60
CA VAL A 473 8.52 -9.14 -11.34
C VAL A 473 9.26 -10.10 -10.42
N GLU A 474 8.60 -11.20 -10.07
CA GLU A 474 9.22 -12.35 -9.41
C GLU A 474 9.88 -13.28 -10.44
N PHE A 475 11.15 -13.62 -10.25
CA PHE A 475 11.83 -14.52 -11.18
C PHE A 475 11.57 -15.99 -10.83
N PRO A 476 11.17 -16.83 -11.81
CA PRO A 476 10.92 -18.26 -11.57
C PRO A 476 12.13 -19.02 -11.04
N LYS A 477 13.34 -18.51 -11.32
CA LYS A 477 14.63 -18.95 -10.78
C LYS A 477 15.45 -17.71 -10.46
N PRO A 478 16.19 -17.68 -9.35
CA PRO A 478 17.09 -16.58 -9.05
C PRO A 478 18.14 -16.37 -10.15
N ILE A 479 18.57 -15.13 -10.32
CA ILE A 479 19.54 -14.71 -11.34
C ILE A 479 20.76 -14.14 -10.65
N GLU A 480 21.93 -14.71 -10.91
CA GLU A 480 23.21 -14.15 -10.48
C GLU A 480 23.63 -13.02 -11.44
N THR A 481 23.89 -11.82 -10.92
CA THR A 481 24.26 -10.66 -11.74
C THR A 481 25.03 -9.60 -10.95
N SER A 482 25.77 -8.73 -11.66
CA SER A 482 26.42 -7.54 -11.10
C SER A 482 25.80 -6.23 -11.62
N PHE A 483 25.04 -6.28 -12.72
CA PHE A 483 24.41 -5.11 -13.33
C PHE A 483 22.96 -5.40 -13.70
N VAL A 484 22.13 -4.35 -13.65
CA VAL A 484 20.75 -4.36 -14.15
C VAL A 484 20.56 -3.17 -15.08
N LYS A 485 19.90 -3.37 -16.22
CA LYS A 485 19.54 -2.30 -17.16
C LYS A 485 18.08 -2.39 -17.53
N ILE A 486 17.39 -1.26 -17.48
CA ILE A 486 16.05 -1.09 -18.06
C ILE A 486 16.13 -0.18 -19.29
N GLU A 487 15.49 -0.58 -20.37
CA GLU A 487 15.43 0.15 -21.63
C GLU A 487 13.97 0.47 -21.96
N ASN A 488 13.69 1.73 -22.23
CA ASN A 488 12.39 2.23 -22.62
C ASN A 488 12.03 1.83 -24.05
N VAL A 489 10.79 1.41 -24.24
CA VAL A 489 10.17 1.23 -25.56
C VAL A 489 9.03 2.23 -25.74
N HIS A 490 8.22 2.45 -24.70
CA HIS A 490 7.14 3.44 -24.68
C HIS A 490 6.86 3.91 -23.25
N THR A 491 6.54 5.20 -23.11
CA THR A 491 6.14 5.83 -21.84
C THR A 491 4.73 6.42 -21.97
N PRO A 492 3.94 6.45 -20.88
CA PRO A 492 2.55 6.90 -20.95
C PRO A 492 2.40 8.34 -21.44
N LYS A 493 1.34 8.60 -22.21
CA LYS A 493 0.81 9.96 -22.46
C LYS A 493 1.89 10.98 -22.87
N GLU A 494 2.76 10.58 -23.80
CA GLU A 494 3.81 11.43 -24.37
C GLU A 494 4.84 11.94 -23.35
N GLY A 495 4.86 11.38 -22.13
CA GLY A 495 5.78 11.78 -21.08
C GLY A 495 7.23 11.46 -21.38
N LYS A 496 8.08 11.67 -20.38
CA LYS A 496 9.49 11.24 -20.42
C LYS A 496 9.65 9.86 -19.80
N PHE A 497 10.75 9.18 -20.11
CA PHE A 497 11.10 7.95 -19.41
C PHE A 497 11.72 8.32 -18.06
N ALA A 498 11.03 7.98 -16.98
CA ALA A 498 11.40 8.39 -15.64
C ALA A 498 11.09 7.28 -14.63
N LEU A 499 11.89 7.20 -13.57
CA LEU A 499 11.81 6.16 -12.55
C LEU A 499 11.87 6.81 -11.16
N LEU A 500 10.83 6.55 -10.35
CA LEU A 500 10.87 6.83 -8.90
C LEU A 500 11.94 5.96 -8.26
N ASP A 501 11.99 4.66 -8.59
CA ASP A 501 13.07 3.75 -8.18
C ASP A 501 13.09 2.47 -9.03
N LEU A 502 14.28 1.92 -9.28
CA LEU A 502 14.49 0.56 -9.80
C LEU A 502 14.96 -0.36 -8.67
N ARG A 503 14.01 -1.00 -7.99
CA ARG A 503 14.28 -1.73 -6.75
C ARG A 503 14.62 -3.18 -7.05
N VAL A 504 15.82 -3.61 -6.63
CA VAL A 504 16.32 -4.98 -6.84
C VAL A 504 16.28 -5.72 -5.51
N PHE A 505 15.64 -6.89 -5.45
CA PHE A 505 15.54 -7.68 -4.23
C PHE A 505 16.16 -9.06 -4.37
N GLY A 506 16.81 -9.51 -3.30
CA GLY A 506 17.50 -10.79 -3.28
C GLY A 506 18.48 -10.90 -2.12
N PHE A 507 19.70 -11.38 -2.39
CA PHE A 507 20.72 -11.63 -1.38
C PHE A 507 22.09 -11.14 -1.83
N GLY A 508 22.74 -10.34 -0.99
CA GLY A 508 24.05 -9.76 -1.26
C GLY A 508 25.25 -10.66 -0.94
N TYR A 509 25.03 -11.86 -0.39
CA TYR A 509 26.07 -12.82 0.03
C TYR A 509 27.08 -12.29 1.08
N SER A 510 26.75 -11.21 1.78
CA SER A 510 27.48 -10.73 2.95
C SER A 510 26.95 -11.38 4.23
N ASP A 511 27.69 -11.26 5.33
CA ASP A 511 27.14 -11.56 6.64
C ASP A 511 26.07 -10.53 7.01
N LYS A 512 25.12 -10.95 7.86
CA LYS A 512 24.18 -10.03 8.49
C LYS A 512 24.97 -9.06 9.39
N PRO A 513 24.50 -7.80 9.57
CA PRO A 513 25.18 -6.86 10.45
C PRO A 513 25.14 -7.37 11.89
N GLU A 514 26.07 -6.90 12.73
CA GLU A 514 26.08 -7.28 14.15
C GLU A 514 24.83 -6.76 14.89
N ILE A 515 24.58 -7.33 16.07
CA ILE A 515 23.53 -6.85 16.97
C ILE A 515 23.82 -5.41 17.42
N VAL A 516 22.77 -4.58 17.48
CA VAL A 516 22.85 -3.24 18.07
C VAL A 516 23.16 -3.34 19.57
N LYS A 517 24.14 -2.55 20.03
CA LYS A 517 24.56 -2.47 21.44
C LYS A 517 24.22 -1.09 22.01
N GLU A 518 24.13 -1.01 23.34
CA GLU A 518 23.92 0.25 24.07
C GLU A 518 22.70 1.05 23.61
N LEU A 519 21.56 0.36 23.38
CA LEU A 519 20.29 1.06 23.16
C LEU A 519 19.89 1.77 24.46
N SER A 520 19.77 3.09 24.39
CA SER A 520 19.29 3.95 25.47
C SER A 520 17.98 4.60 25.04
N VAL A 521 16.97 4.54 25.91
CA VAL A 521 15.69 5.22 25.71
C VAL A 521 15.40 6.12 26.90
N LYS A 522 15.05 7.37 26.60
CA LYS A 522 14.66 8.36 27.61
C LYS A 522 13.27 8.88 27.29
N ARG A 523 12.28 8.40 28.04
CA ARG A 523 10.92 8.94 28.01
C ARG A 523 10.95 10.41 28.46
N ASN A 524 10.26 11.29 27.73
CA ASN A 524 10.17 12.69 28.08
C ASN A 524 9.25 12.86 29.31
N LYS A 525 9.74 13.57 30.34
CA LYS A 525 9.03 13.77 31.62
C LYS A 525 7.97 14.88 31.58
N ASP A 526 8.11 15.83 30.66
CA ASP A 526 7.17 16.94 30.51
C ASP A 526 6.01 16.54 29.59
N ASP A 527 6.30 15.70 28.59
CA ASP A 527 5.29 15.12 27.73
C ASP A 527 5.63 13.66 27.39
N GLU A 528 4.98 12.74 28.09
CA GLU A 528 5.16 11.30 27.89
C GLU A 528 4.73 10.83 26.49
N ARG A 529 4.25 11.65 25.56
CA ARG A 529 4.02 11.18 24.18
C ARG A 529 5.33 11.01 23.39
N TYR A 530 6.45 11.49 23.94
CA TYR A 530 7.75 11.48 23.29
C TYR A 530 8.79 10.63 24.04
N ALA A 531 9.72 10.04 23.28
CA ALA A 531 10.93 9.43 23.82
C ALA A 531 12.12 9.70 22.88
N SER A 532 13.29 9.95 23.47
CA SER A 532 14.54 10.04 22.72
C SER A 532 15.26 8.70 22.78
N LEU A 533 15.65 8.16 21.64
CA LEU A 533 16.38 6.91 21.52
C LEU A 533 17.76 7.19 20.96
N SER A 534 18.76 6.45 21.42
CA SER A 534 20.09 6.42 20.82
C SER A 534 20.70 5.04 20.94
N TRP A 535 21.52 4.63 19.98
CA TRP A 535 22.19 3.33 19.97
C TRP A 535 23.59 3.42 19.35
N ASN A 536 24.42 2.40 19.56
CA ASN A 536 25.72 2.37 18.90
C ASN A 536 25.57 2.04 17.41
N LYS A 537 26.33 2.77 16.58
CA LYS A 537 26.49 2.45 15.17
C LYS A 537 26.98 1.00 14.99
N VAL A 538 26.37 0.28 14.07
CA VAL A 538 26.77 -1.07 13.67
C VAL A 538 27.51 -1.00 12.34
N SER A 539 28.69 -1.62 12.27
CA SER A 539 29.44 -1.78 11.01
C SER A 539 28.67 -2.67 10.03
N ASP A 540 28.73 -2.33 8.74
CA ASP A 540 28.07 -3.04 7.64
C ASP A 540 26.52 -3.08 7.71
N ALA A 541 25.91 -2.27 8.57
CA ALA A 541 24.49 -1.98 8.50
C ALA A 541 24.20 -0.97 7.38
N ASP A 542 23.15 -1.23 6.61
CA ASP A 542 22.56 -0.26 5.69
C ASP A 542 21.56 0.65 6.43
N GLY A 543 20.98 0.16 7.52
CA GLY A 543 20.08 0.95 8.37
C GLY A 543 19.58 0.17 9.58
N TYR A 544 18.53 0.73 10.23
CA TYR A 544 17.97 0.19 11.46
C TYR A 544 16.44 0.11 11.41
N LEU A 545 15.86 -0.87 12.11
CA LEU A 545 14.43 -0.96 12.38
C LEU A 545 14.18 -0.67 13.86
N VAL A 546 13.62 0.49 14.16
CA VAL A 546 13.26 0.87 15.53
C VAL A 546 11.89 0.29 15.84
N ARG A 547 11.87 -0.76 16.67
CA ARG A 547 10.66 -1.50 17.04
C ARG A 547 10.24 -1.19 18.46
N PHE A 548 8.94 -1.05 18.66
CA PHE A 548 8.41 -0.75 19.98
C PHE A 548 6.97 -1.22 20.13
N GLY A 549 6.53 -1.33 21.38
CA GLY A 549 5.18 -1.74 21.72
C GLY A 549 4.93 -1.70 23.23
N TYR A 550 3.67 -1.83 23.61
CA TYR A 550 3.23 -1.72 25.00
C TYR A 550 3.54 -2.96 25.88
N GLN A 551 4.03 -4.04 25.27
CA GLN A 551 4.45 -5.28 25.93
C GLN A 551 5.68 -5.87 25.22
N PRO A 552 6.55 -6.61 25.92
CA PRO A 552 7.77 -7.17 25.34
C PRO A 552 7.45 -8.27 24.31
N ASP A 553 6.29 -8.93 24.41
CA ASP A 553 5.81 -9.94 23.46
C ASP A 553 5.07 -9.34 22.25
N PHE A 554 4.94 -8.01 22.18
CA PHE A 554 4.09 -7.34 21.17
C PHE A 554 4.70 -6.02 20.69
N LEU A 555 5.88 -6.10 20.08
CA LEU A 555 6.52 -4.98 19.37
C LEU A 555 5.92 -4.84 17.95
N ASN A 556 4.67 -4.38 17.90
CA ASN A 556 3.90 -4.25 16.65
C ASN A 556 4.22 -3.00 15.83
N GLN A 557 4.92 -2.01 16.42
CA GLN A 557 5.22 -0.75 15.76
C GLN A 557 6.67 -0.75 15.28
N CYS A 558 6.92 -0.16 14.11
CA CYS A 558 8.23 -0.12 13.48
C CYS A 558 8.43 1.18 12.70
N ILE A 559 9.59 1.80 12.87
CA ILE A 559 10.09 2.90 12.04
C ILE A 559 11.37 2.42 11.35
N GLN A 560 11.41 2.48 10.02
CA GLN A 560 12.60 2.13 9.25
C GLN A 560 13.50 3.35 9.09
N VAL A 561 14.70 3.28 9.66
CA VAL A 561 15.79 4.23 9.46
C VAL A 561 16.66 3.71 8.32
N LYS A 562 16.72 4.45 7.21
CA LYS A 562 17.49 4.07 6.00
C LYS A 562 18.94 4.57 6.01
N ASP A 563 19.23 5.60 6.79
CA ASP A 563 20.58 6.14 6.89
C ASP A 563 21.35 5.39 7.97
N LYS A 564 22.39 4.65 7.56
CA LYS A 564 23.31 3.93 8.45
C LYS A 564 24.06 4.82 9.44
N GLU A 565 24.16 6.12 9.16
CA GLU A 565 24.80 7.11 10.03
C GLU A 565 23.84 7.62 11.12
N THR A 566 22.53 7.48 10.93
CA THR A 566 21.52 7.88 11.92
C THR A 566 21.46 6.84 13.04
N THR A 567 21.87 7.25 14.24
CA THR A 567 21.96 6.41 15.45
C THR A 567 21.14 6.92 16.63
N ASP A 568 20.28 7.90 16.37
CA ASP A 568 19.35 8.48 17.31
C ASP A 568 18.02 8.79 16.63
N LEU A 569 16.96 8.81 17.41
CA LEU A 569 15.61 9.09 16.93
C LEU A 569 14.74 9.70 18.02
N GLN A 570 14.05 10.79 17.69
CA GLN A 570 13.01 11.35 18.53
C GLN A 570 11.63 10.78 18.15
N LEU A 571 11.10 9.87 18.98
CA LEU A 571 9.74 9.37 18.87
C LEU A 571 8.73 10.37 19.44
N HIS A 572 7.52 10.35 18.87
CA HIS A 572 6.42 11.22 19.28
C HIS A 572 5.05 10.53 19.32
N ILE A 573 4.94 9.24 19.00
CA ILE A 573 3.64 8.55 18.83
C ILE A 573 3.15 7.77 20.07
N LEU A 574 3.81 7.98 21.22
CA LEU A 574 3.58 7.16 22.41
C LEU A 574 2.33 7.63 23.18
N THR A 575 1.81 6.77 24.06
CA THR A 575 0.61 7.07 24.88
C THR A 575 0.99 7.41 26.32
N LYS A 576 0.44 8.50 26.87
CA LYS A 576 0.63 8.88 28.29
C LYS A 576 0.20 7.76 29.24
N GLY A 577 1.00 7.49 30.26
CA GLY A 577 0.76 6.47 31.27
C GLY A 577 0.94 5.02 30.81
N VAL A 578 1.33 4.79 29.55
CA VAL A 578 1.63 3.44 29.02
C VAL A 578 3.14 3.24 29.03
N GLN A 579 3.58 2.15 29.65
CA GLN A 579 4.96 1.68 29.57
C GLN A 579 5.22 1.04 28.20
N TYR A 580 6.38 1.32 27.62
CA TYR A 580 6.80 0.74 26.35
C TYR A 580 8.05 -0.12 26.48
N HIS A 581 8.22 -0.99 25.50
CA HIS A 581 9.39 -1.82 25.29
C HIS A 581 9.94 -1.51 23.90
N TYR A 582 11.26 -1.55 23.78
CA TYR A 582 11.98 -1.10 22.59
C TYR A 582 13.01 -2.13 22.17
N ARG A 583 13.23 -2.22 20.85
CA ARG A 583 14.29 -3.01 20.23
C ARG A 583 14.74 -2.29 18.97
N VAL A 584 16.05 -2.23 18.72
CA VAL A 584 16.57 -1.73 17.45
C VAL A 584 17.24 -2.89 16.73
N ASP A 585 16.71 -3.26 15.57
CA ASP A 585 17.29 -4.28 14.71
C ASP A 585 18.21 -3.61 13.70
N SER A 586 19.36 -4.21 13.39
CA SER A 586 20.22 -3.79 12.28
C SER A 586 19.88 -4.61 11.03
N TYR A 587 19.97 -3.99 9.85
CA TYR A 587 19.80 -4.71 8.59
C TYR A 587 20.79 -4.27 7.51
N ASN A 588 21.05 -5.17 6.57
CA ASN A 588 21.77 -4.88 5.34
C ASN A 588 21.21 -5.70 4.16
N ASP A 589 21.87 -5.63 3.01
CA ASP A 589 21.57 -6.39 1.79
C ASP A 589 21.56 -7.94 1.94
N SER A 590 21.90 -8.47 3.10
CA SER A 590 22.01 -9.91 3.36
C SER A 590 21.18 -10.40 4.56
N GLY A 591 20.57 -9.48 5.32
CA GLY A 591 19.51 -9.83 6.26
C GLY A 591 19.35 -8.85 7.43
N ILE A 592 18.56 -9.30 8.41
CA ILE A 592 18.26 -8.57 9.65
C ILE A 592 18.86 -9.34 10.83
N THR A 593 19.48 -8.61 11.76
CA THR A 593 19.89 -9.08 13.08
C THR A 593 19.03 -8.41 14.14
N GLU A 594 18.27 -9.22 14.89
CA GLU A 594 17.39 -8.71 15.92
C GLU A 594 18.18 -8.18 17.12
N GLY A 595 17.76 -7.01 17.61
CA GLY A 595 18.32 -6.40 18.82
C GLY A 595 17.86 -7.06 20.12
N ILE A 596 18.32 -6.49 21.24
CA ILE A 596 17.83 -6.86 22.58
C ILE A 596 16.63 -5.98 22.94
N VAL A 597 15.56 -6.61 23.45
CA VAL A 597 14.40 -5.88 23.97
C VAL A 597 14.76 -5.25 25.32
N ILE A 598 14.53 -3.96 25.46
CA ILE A 598 14.63 -3.25 26.74
C ILE A 598 13.28 -2.60 27.09
N SER A 599 13.09 -2.33 28.38
CA SER A 599 11.88 -1.71 28.93
C SER A 599 12.22 -0.32 29.47
N GLU A 600 11.23 0.57 29.51
CA GLU A 600 11.35 1.90 30.15
C GLU A 600 11.66 1.85 31.65
#